data_AF-A0A7J9RWM9-F1
#
_entry.id   AF-A0A7J9RWM9-F1
#
_cell.length_a   1.000
_cell.length_b   1.000
_cell.length_c   1.000
_cell.angle_alpha   90.00
_cell.angle_beta   90.00
_cell.angle_gamma   90.00
#
_symmetry.space_group_name_H-M   'P 1'
#
loop_
_entity.id
_entity.type
_entity.pdbx_description
1 polymer ?
#
loop_
_entity_poly.entity_id
_entity_poly.type
_entity_poly.pdbx_seq_one_letter_code
_entity_poly.pdbx_strand_id
1 'polypeptide(L)' 'MIIPDSIHPKTLTQIKEKLFSIINFKGRKAEEVKKTLVTAALTKDSAENKAKEFGISPQTVRNYVSMGTFFFA' A
#
# COMPACT_ATOMS: atom_id res chain seq x y z
N MET A 1 -27.75 2.47 4.00
CA MET A 1 -26.29 2.27 4.12
C MET A 1 -25.99 0.90 3.53
N ILE A 2 -25.45 0.83 2.32
CA ILE A 2 -25.04 -0.45 1.73
C ILE A 2 -23.79 -0.86 2.51
N ILE A 3 -23.96 -1.75 3.48
CA ILE A 3 -22.83 -2.44 4.10
C ILE A 3 -22.33 -3.36 2.99
N PRO A 4 -21.16 -3.11 2.37
CA PRO A 4 -20.65 -4.07 1.41
C PRO A 4 -20.50 -5.38 2.16
N ASP A 5 -21.14 -6.41 1.62
CA ASP A 5 -21.02 -7.80 2.04
C ASP A 5 -19.56 -8.02 2.44
N SER A 6 -19.34 -8.29 3.72
CA SER A 6 -18.01 -8.30 4.33
C SER A 6 -17.09 -9.10 3.43
N ILE A 7 -16.09 -8.46 2.81
CA ILE A 7 -15.18 -9.13 1.88
C ILE A 7 -14.69 -10.38 2.60
N HIS A 8 -15.06 -11.55 2.07
CA HIS A 8 -14.72 -12.82 2.69
C HIS A 8 -13.20 -12.84 2.96
N PRO A 9 -12.71 -13.25 4.13
CA PRO A 9 -11.29 -13.13 4.49
C PRO A 9 -10.34 -13.69 3.43
N LYS A 10 -10.75 -14.78 2.75
CA LYS A 10 -10.03 -15.35 1.60
C LYS A 10 -9.87 -14.36 0.43
N THR A 11 -10.93 -13.64 0.08
CA THR A 11 -10.92 -12.63 -0.98
C THR A 11 -10.04 -11.44 -0.60
N LEU A 12 -10.07 -11.02 0.68
CA LEU A 12 -9.21 -9.94 1.18
C LEU A 12 -7.72 -10.32 1.09
N THR A 13 -7.36 -11.55 1.48
CA THR A 13 -5.99 -12.07 1.34
C THR A 13 -5.55 -12.08 -0.13
N GLN A 14 -6.39 -12.57 -1.05
CA GLN A 14 -6.06 -12.59 -2.48
C GLN A 14 -5.86 -11.18 -3.06
N ILE A 15 -6.72 -10.22 -2.68
CA ILE A 15 -6.56 -8.81 -3.10
C ILE A 15 -5.25 -8.25 -2.55
N LYS A 16 -4.93 -8.51 -1.28
CA LYS A 16 -3.69 -8.07 -0.65
C LYS A 16 -2.47 -8.61 -1.39
N GLU A 17 -2.42 -9.92 -1.63
CA GLU A 17 -1.32 -10.57 -2.37
C GLU A 17 -1.17 -10.01 -3.78
N LYS A 18 -2.28 -9.80 -4.49
CA LYS A 18 -2.26 -9.24 -5.84
C LYS A 18 -1.71 -7.82 -5.85
N LEU A 19 -2.15 -6.96 -4.93
CA LEU A 19 -1.62 -5.59 -4.79
C LEU A 19 -0.14 -5.60 -4.43
N PHE A 20 0.27 -6.47 -3.51
CA PHE A 20 1.69 -6.65 -3.16
C PHE A 20 2.54 -7.09 -4.36
N SER A 21 2.00 -7.93 -5.25
CA SER A 21 2.70 -8.40 -6.45
C SER A 21 2.87 -7.29 -7.50
N ILE A 22 1.91 -6.38 -7.64
CA ILE A 22 1.96 -5.30 -8.64
C ILE A 22 2.96 -4.21 -8.26
N ILE A 23 3.10 -3.91 -6.96
CA ILE A 23 4.00 -2.85 -6.51
C ILE A 23 5.44 -3.38 -6.45
N ASN A 24 6.25 -3.17 -7.48
CA ASN A 24 7.61 -3.72 -7.55
C ASN A 24 8.70 -2.76 -7.05
N PHE A 25 8.53 -2.19 -5.86
CA PHE A 25 9.53 -1.29 -5.27
C PHE A 25 10.80 -2.03 -4.85
N LYS A 26 11.95 -1.38 -5.00
CA LYS A 26 13.27 -1.88 -4.60
C LYS A 26 13.90 -0.96 -3.55
N GLY A 27 14.70 -1.53 -2.66
CA GLY A 27 15.46 -0.78 -1.64
C GLY A 27 15.09 -1.14 -0.20
N ARG A 28 15.84 -0.57 0.75
CA ARG A 28 15.80 -0.94 2.18
C ARG A 28 14.45 -0.71 2.88
N LYS A 29 13.58 0.15 2.34
CA LYS A 29 12.26 0.46 2.91
C LYS A 29 11.10 0.05 1.99
N ALA A 30 11.40 -0.73 0.94
CA ALA A 30 10.42 -1.06 -0.08
C ALA A 30 9.25 -1.87 0.47
N GLU A 31 9.53 -2.82 1.36
CA GLU A 31 8.51 -3.70 1.93
C GLU A 31 7.55 -2.94 2.86
N GLU A 32 8.08 -2.07 3.70
CA GLU A 32 7.32 -1.23 4.62
C GLU A 32 6.46 -0.22 3.86
N VAL A 33 7.00 0.38 2.80
CA VAL A 33 6.24 1.26 1.91
C VAL A 33 5.12 0.49 1.21
N LYS A 34 5.38 -0.73 0.72
CA LYS A 34 4.34 -1.61 0.15
C LYS A 34 3.25 -1.93 1.17
N LYS A 35 3.62 -2.32 2.39
CA LYS A 35 2.67 -2.54 3.50
C LYS A 35 1.81 -1.31 3.78
N THR A 36 2.42 -0.13 3.79
CA THR A 36 1.71 1.14 4.01
C THR A 36 0.67 1.40 2.91
N LEU A 37 1.08 1.34 1.64
CA LEU A 37 0.19 1.60 0.51
C LEU A 37 -0.96 0.61 0.42
N VAL A 38 -0.68 -0.69 0.60
CA VAL A 38 -1.72 -1.72 0.54
C VAL A 38 -2.69 -1.58 1.72
N THR A 39 -2.19 -1.30 2.92
CA THR A 39 -3.06 -1.10 4.11
C THR A 39 -3.91 0.15 3.95
N ALA A 40 -3.34 1.26 3.48
CA ALA A 40 -4.08 2.49 3.20
C ALA A 40 -5.21 2.25 2.18
N ALA A 41 -4.92 1.54 1.08
CA ALA A 41 -5.91 1.21 0.07
C ALA A 41 -7.06 0.33 0.60
N LEU A 42 -6.75 -0.68 1.42
CA LEU A 42 -7.75 -1.58 2.00
C LEU A 42 -8.60 -0.90 3.09
N THR A 43 -8.02 0.03 3.84
CA THR A 43 -8.71 0.74 4.93
C THR A 43 -9.35 2.05 4.48
N LYS A 44 -9.18 2.43 3.20
CA LYS A 44 -9.63 3.72 2.63
C LYS A 44 -9.10 4.93 3.44
N ASP A 45 -7.87 4.82 3.93
CA ASP A 45 -7.15 5.86 4.65
C ASP A 45 -6.02 6.44 3.78
N SER A 46 -5.42 7.54 4.20
CA SER A 46 -4.28 8.14 3.54
C SER A 46 -2.99 7.34 3.78
N ALA A 47 -2.11 7.35 2.78
CA ALA A 47 -0.79 6.76 2.92
C ALA A 47 0.06 7.50 3.97
N GLU A 48 -0.16 8.81 4.14
CA GLU A 48 0.53 9.63 5.14
C GLU A 48 0.17 9.24 6.58
N ASN A 49 -1.11 8.96 6.86
CA ASN A 49 -1.54 8.47 8.17
C ASN A 49 -0.95 7.09 8.44
N LYS A 50 -1.07 6.17 7.47
CA LYS A 50 -0.55 4.80 7.62
C LYS A 50 0.97 4.74 7.67
N ALA A 51 1.69 5.65 7.01
CA ALA A 51 3.14 5.70 7.09
C ALA A 51 3.63 5.87 8.53
N LYS A 52 2.95 6.71 9.32
CA LYS A 52 3.28 6.90 10.75
C LYS A 52 3.10 5.61 11.55
N GLU A 53 2.04 4.84 11.29
CA GLU A 53 1.76 3.55 11.95
C GLU A 53 2.86 2.52 11.68
N PHE A 54 3.46 2.55 10.48
CA PHE A 54 4.55 1.65 10.09
C PHE A 54 5.96 2.23 10.33
N GLY A 55 6.08 3.35 11.06
CA GLY A 55 7.38 3.95 11.39
C GLY A 55 8.13 4.55 10.19
N ILE A 56 7.42 4.87 9.11
CA ILE A 56 7.98 5.45 7.89
C ILE A 56 7.53 6.91 7.75
N SER A 57 8.45 7.74 7.24
CA SER A 57 8.10 9.12 6.91
C SER A 57 7.14 9.15 5.70
N PRO A 58 6.07 9.97 5.75
CA PRO A 58 5.23 10.25 4.59
C PRO A 58 6.01 10.62 3.32
N GLN A 59 7.11 11.38 3.49
CA GLN A 59 7.99 11.76 2.37
C GLN A 59 8.69 10.55 1.75
N THR A 60 9.05 9.55 2.55
CA THR A 60 9.63 8.30 2.03
C THR A 60 8.63 7.59 1.12
N VAL A 61 7.36 7.47 1.54
CA VAL A 61 6.31 6.85 0.71
C VAL A 61 6.15 7.59 -0.62
N ARG A 62 6.07 8.94 -0.58
CA ARG A 62 5.98 9.77 -1.80
C ARG A 62 7.17 9.57 -2.74
N ASN A 63 8.38 9.51 -2.20
CA ASN A 63 9.59 9.28 -3.01
C ASN A 63 9.53 7.94 -3.73
N TYR A 64 9.11 6.86 -3.06
CA TYR A 64 8.97 5.54 -3.68
C TYR A 64 7.88 5.50 -4.75
N VAL A 65 6.72 6.13 -4.51
CA VAL A 65 5.66 6.24 -5.52
C VAL A 65 6.17 7.00 -6.75
N SER A 66 6.82 8.14 -6.55
CA SER A 66 7.38 8.97 -7.63
C SER A 66 8.47 8.23 -8.43
N MET A 67 9.40 7.56 -7.76
CA MET A 67 10.41 6.73 -8.42
C MET A 67 9.78 5.56 -9.18
N GLY A 68 8.75 4.93 -8.62
CA GLY A 68 8.01 3.85 -9.27
C GLY A 68 7.35 4.31 -10.56
N THR A 69 6.75 5.50 -10.59
CA THR A 69 6.15 6.07 -11.80
C THR A 69 7.17 6.46 -12.87
N PHE A 70 8.39 6.84 -12.48
CA PHE A 70 9.47 7.17 -13.43
C PHE A 70 9.99 5.96 -14.22
N PHE A 71 9.87 4.73 -13.71
CA PHE A 71 10.28 3.53 -14.46
C PHE A 71 9.27 3.08 -15.53
N PHE A 72 8.06 3.66 -15.55
CA PHE A 72 7.00 3.37 -16.52
C PHE A 72 6.76 4.51 -17.51
N ALA A 73 7.50 5.62 -17.41
CA ALA A 73 7.39 6.79 -18.29
C ALA A 73 8.48 6.81 -19.36
#